data_AF-A0A962XT59-F1
#
_entry.id   AF-A0A962XT59-F1
#
_cell.length_a   1.000
_cell.length_b   1.000
_cell.length_c   1.000
_cell.angle_alpha   90.00
_cell.angle_beta   90.00
_cell.angle_gamma   90.00
#
_symmetry.space_group_name_H-M   'P 1'
#
loop_
_entity.id
_entity.type
_entity.pdbx_description
1 polymer ?
#
loop_
_entity_poly.entity_id
_entity_poly.type
_entity_poly.pdbx_seq_one_letter_code
_entity_poly.pdbx_strand_id
1 'polypeptide(L)'
;MLKSALERDQMARPFEQVIREFGEMVKSDPSLFDQLRTTPDKESFIDLYIRLAAERGCNFTRDDLLIVVQEQKQGSNWVIPKPVLRLIADRF
;
A
#
# COMPACT_ATOMS: atom_id res chain seq x y z
N MET A 1 -32.73 12.94 -9.07
CA MET A 1 -31.77 11.83 -8.88
C MET A 1 -30.35 12.41 -8.85
N LEU A 2 -29.96 13.03 -7.74
CA LEU A 2 -28.68 13.75 -7.58
C LEU A 2 -27.87 13.30 -6.36
N LYS A 3 -28.20 12.12 -5.81
CA LYS A 3 -27.51 11.55 -4.64
C LYS A 3 -26.28 10.70 -5.00
N SER A 4 -26.21 10.19 -6.22
CA SER A 4 -25.27 9.13 -6.58
C SER A 4 -23.89 9.59 -7.09
N ALA A 5 -23.66 10.90 -7.26
CA ALA A 5 -22.35 11.40 -7.74
C ALA A 5 -21.45 11.81 -6.57
N LEU A 6 -21.99 12.53 -5.58
CA LEU A 6 -21.23 12.99 -4.41
C LEU A 6 -21.00 11.86 -3.38
N GLU A 7 -21.93 10.90 -3.26
CA GLU A 7 -21.75 9.71 -2.40
C GLU A 7 -20.74 8.71 -2.99
N ARG A 8 -20.46 8.75 -4.30
CA ARG A 8 -19.36 7.98 -4.92
C ARG A 8 -18.00 8.64 -4.73
N ASP A 9 -17.95 9.97 -4.72
CA ASP A 9 -16.74 10.75 -4.40
C ASP A 9 -16.32 10.58 -2.93
N GLN A 10 -17.30 10.36 -2.04
CA GLN A 10 -17.11 10.04 -0.61
C GLN A 10 -17.14 8.54 -0.27
N MET A 11 -17.24 7.63 -1.25
CA MET A 11 -16.83 6.24 -1.05
C MET A 11 -15.30 6.23 -0.99
N ALA A 12 -14.84 6.75 0.15
CA ALA A 12 -13.50 7.03 0.58
C ALA A 12 -12.59 5.90 0.14
N ARG A 13 -11.55 6.23 -0.65
CA ARG A 13 -10.46 5.34 -1.09
C ARG A 13 -10.06 4.37 0.02
N PRO A 14 -10.73 3.21 0.16
CA PRO A 14 -10.64 2.43 1.38
C PRO A 14 -9.31 1.68 1.38
N PHE A 15 -8.81 1.39 0.18
CA PHE A 15 -7.49 0.85 -0.05
C PHE A 15 -6.38 1.74 0.52
N GLU A 16 -6.50 3.07 0.52
CA GLU A 16 -5.45 3.93 1.12
C GLU A 16 -5.35 3.69 2.63
N GLN A 17 -6.48 3.59 3.32
CA GLN A 17 -6.51 3.29 4.75
C GLN A 17 -5.94 1.90 5.02
N VAL A 18 -6.38 0.89 4.26
CA VAL A 18 -5.90 -0.49 4.41
C VAL A 18 -4.40 -0.62 4.10
N ILE A 19 -3.90 0.04 3.06
CA ILE A 19 -2.47 0.07 2.70
C ILE A 19 -1.66 0.78 3.78
N ARG A 20 -2.19 1.86 4.37
CA ARG A 20 -1.57 2.57 5.49
C ARG A 20 -1.50 1.70 6.74
N GLU A 21 -2.60 1.04 7.10
CA GLU A 21 -2.65 0.13 8.25
C GLU A 21 -1.63 -0.99 8.10
N PHE A 22 -1.59 -1.64 6.94
CA PHE A 22 -0.60 -2.67 6.67
C PHE A 22 0.83 -2.10 6.65
N GLY A 23 1.04 -0.91 6.07
CA GLY A 23 2.34 -0.24 6.09
C GLY A 23 2.84 0.04 7.51
N GLU A 24 1.96 0.44 8.42
CA GLU A 24 2.29 0.61 9.84
C GLU A 24 2.57 -0.74 10.52
N MET A 25 1.84 -1.82 10.18
CA MET A 25 2.18 -3.17 10.66
C MET A 25 3.57 -3.61 10.20
N VAL A 26 3.92 -3.40 8.93
CA VAL A 26 5.25 -3.71 8.40
C VAL A 26 6.35 -2.90 9.10
N LYS A 27 6.07 -1.64 9.43
CA LYS A 27 7.00 -0.78 10.18
C LYS A 27 7.16 -1.24 11.65
N SER A 28 6.10 -1.76 12.27
CA SER A 28 6.10 -2.22 13.65
C SER A 28 6.59 -3.67 13.82
N ASP A 29 6.54 -4.49 12.77
CA ASP A 29 7.01 -5.88 12.76
C ASP A 29 8.28 -6.04 11.90
N PRO A 30 9.47 -6.14 12.53
CA PRO A 30 10.73 -6.31 11.83
C PRO A 30 10.78 -7.55 10.93
N SER A 31 10.04 -8.61 11.28
CA SER A 31 10.03 -9.86 10.52
C SER A 31 9.36 -9.67 9.16
N LEU A 32 8.31 -8.83 9.11
CA LEU A 32 7.65 -8.44 7.87
C LEU A 32 8.52 -7.55 7.02
N PHE A 33 9.18 -6.59 7.67
CA PHE A 33 10.10 -5.70 6.99
C PHE A 33 11.25 -6.46 6.33
N ASP A 34 11.87 -7.42 7.02
CA ASP A 34 12.95 -8.23 6.45
C ASP A 34 12.48 -9.15 5.32
N GLN A 35 11.30 -9.77 5.45
CA GLN A 35 10.73 -10.56 4.35
C GLN A 35 10.56 -9.73 3.07
N LEU A 36 9.96 -8.54 3.19
CA LEU A 36 9.80 -7.61 2.07
C LEU A 36 11.13 -7.06 1.58
N ARG A 37 12.15 -6.95 2.43
CA ARG A 37 13.49 -6.54 2.03
C ARG A 37 14.21 -7.59 1.19
N THR A 38 13.89 -8.88 1.36
CA THR A 38 14.56 -9.97 0.62
C THR A 38 14.07 -10.14 -0.81
N THR A 39 12.97 -9.49 -1.21
CA THR A 39 12.45 -9.62 -2.58
C THR A 39 13.38 -8.96 -3.60
N PRO A 40 13.76 -9.66 -4.69
CA PRO A 40 14.80 -9.19 -5.61
C PRO A 40 14.30 -8.12 -6.60
N ASP A 41 13.00 -8.11 -6.90
CA ASP A 41 12.41 -7.24 -7.92
C ASP A 41 11.05 -6.68 -7.50
N LYS A 42 10.57 -5.71 -8.28
CA LYS A 42 9.32 -5.00 -8.06
C LYS A 42 8.09 -5.92 -8.08
N GLU A 43 8.02 -6.88 -9.00
CA GLU A 43 6.84 -7.74 -9.12
C GLU A 43 6.75 -8.68 -7.93
N SER A 44 7.87 -9.31 -7.57
CA SER A 44 7.99 -10.14 -6.38
C SER A 44 7.65 -9.38 -5.10
N PHE A 45 8.05 -8.10 -4.99
CA PHE A 45 7.67 -7.25 -3.86
C PHE A 45 6.16 -7.02 -3.80
N ILE A 46 5.52 -6.64 -4.91
CA ILE A 46 4.09 -6.37 -4.96
C ILE A 46 3.28 -7.62 -4.57
N ASP A 47 3.61 -8.77 -5.16
CA ASP A 47 2.92 -10.04 -4.88
C ASP A 47 3.06 -10.43 -3.41
N LEU A 48 4.28 -10.33 -2.85
CA LEU A 48 4.51 -10.62 -1.44
C LEU A 48 3.79 -9.62 -0.52
N TYR A 49 3.80 -8.34 -0.85
CA TYR A 49 3.15 -7.29 -0.06
C TYR A 49 1.63 -7.49 0.00
N ILE A 50 0.99 -7.78 -1.14
CA ILE A 50 -0.45 -8.07 -1.20
C ILE A 50 -0.78 -9.35 -0.44
N ARG A 51 0.03 -10.40 -0.61
CA ARG A 51 -0.18 -11.68 0.09
C ARG A 51 -0.09 -11.53 1.61
N LEU A 52 0.97 -10.88 2.11
CA LEU A 52 1.18 -10.65 3.54
C LEU A 52 0.11 -9.75 4.15
N ALA A 53 -0.42 -8.81 3.36
CA ALA A 53 -1.54 -7.98 3.75
C ALA A 53 -2.83 -8.81 3.87
N ALA A 54 -3.14 -9.63 2.87
CA ALA A 54 -4.33 -10.48 2.86
C ALA A 54 -4.34 -11.48 4.02
N GLU A 55 -3.18 -12.06 4.38
CA GLU A 55 -3.01 -12.93 5.55
C GLU A 55 -3.35 -12.22 6.89
N ARG A 56 -3.30 -10.89 6.92
CA ARG A 56 -3.63 -10.04 8.07
C ARG A 56 -5.00 -9.38 7.97
N GLY A 57 -5.80 -9.75 6.98
CA GLY A 57 -7.13 -9.17 6.73
C GLY A 57 -7.10 -7.84 5.97
N CYS A 58 -5.93 -7.35 5.56
CA CYS A 58 -5.77 -6.16 4.75
C CYS A 58 -5.87 -6.53 3.26
N ASN A 59 -7.05 -6.36 2.67
CA ASN A 59 -7.31 -6.73 1.28
C ASN A 59 -7.24 -5.49 0.37
N PHE A 60 -6.32 -5.50 -0.60
CA PHE A 60 -6.22 -4.53 -1.68
C PHE A 60 -5.62 -5.18 -2.92
N THR A 61 -5.80 -4.56 -4.07
CA THR A 61 -5.30 -5.05 -5.35
C THR A 61 -3.94 -4.46 -5.71
N ARG A 62 -3.31 -5.04 -6.73
CA ARG A 62 -2.07 -4.52 -7.32
C ARG A 62 -2.23 -3.10 -7.84
N ASP A 63 -3.31 -2.81 -8.55
CA ASP A 63 -3.61 -1.49 -9.05
C ASP A 63 -3.76 -0.46 -7.92
N ASP A 64 -4.43 -0.83 -6.82
CA ASP A 64 -4.55 0.03 -5.64
C ASP A 64 -3.17 0.42 -5.07
N LEU A 65 -2.27 -0.56 -4.94
CA LEU A 65 -0.92 -0.31 -4.47
C LEU A 65 -0.13 0.60 -5.43
N LEU A 66 -0.25 0.38 -6.75
CA LEU A 66 0.43 1.18 -7.75
C LEU A 66 -0.06 2.64 -7.76
N ILE A 67 -1.36 2.87 -7.58
CA ILE A 67 -1.94 4.21 -7.44
C ILE A 67 -1.30 4.91 -6.24
N VAL A 68 -1.29 4.28 -5.07
CA VAL A 68 -0.70 4.86 -3.85
C VAL A 68 0.80 5.15 -3.99
N VAL A 69 1.55 4.24 -4.63
CA VAL A 69 2.98 4.44 -4.88
C VAL A 69 3.22 5.61 -5.83
N GLN A 70 2.41 5.74 -6.88
CA GLN A 70 2.52 6.84 -7.83
C GLN A 70 2.15 8.19 -7.21
N GLU A 71 1.09 8.26 -6.39
CA GLU A 71 0.68 9.46 -5.69
C GLU A 71 1.75 9.94 -4.69
N GLN A 72 2.44 9.00 -4.01
CA GLN A 72 3.56 9.35 -3.13
C GLN A 72 4.79 9.87 -3.87
N LYS A 73 5.08 9.37 -5.07
CA LYS A 73 6.14 9.95 -5.92
C LYS A 73 5.85 11.41 -6.30
N GLN A 74 4.58 11.79 -6.36
CA GLN A 74 4.15 13.17 -6.64
C GLN A 74 4.12 14.07 -5.38
N GLY A 75 4.51 13.54 -4.21
CA GLY A 75 4.61 14.30 -2.97
C GLY A 75 3.26 14.63 -2.31
N SER A 76 2.16 14.04 -2.81
CA SER A 76 0.83 14.19 -2.21
C SER A 76 0.47 12.93 -1.42
N ASN A 77 -0.23 13.12 -0.29
CA ASN A 77 -0.83 12.08 0.55
C ASN A 77 0.12 10.92 0.94
N TRP A 78 0.87 11.08 2.03
CA TRP A 78 1.77 10.05 2.56
C TRP A 78 1.00 8.89 3.21
N VAL A 79 0.58 7.94 2.38
CA VAL A 79 -0.17 6.75 2.82
C VAL A 79 0.75 5.67 3.37
N ILE A 80 1.90 5.44 2.73
CA ILE A 80 2.87 4.40 3.12
C ILE A 80 3.93 5.02 4.04
N PRO A 81 4.28 4.37 5.17
CA PRO A 81 5.32 4.88 6.06
C PRO A 81 6.68 4.93 5.37
N LYS A 82 7.48 5.96 5.68
CA LYS A 82 8.80 6.21 5.06
C LYS A 82 9.73 4.98 4.99
N PRO A 83 9.85 4.12 6.03
CA PRO A 83 10.70 2.93 5.95
C PRO A 83 10.25 1.95 4.86
N VAL A 84 8.94 1.74 4.74
CA VAL A 84 8.34 0.87 3.73
C VAL A 84 8.45 1.51 2.35
N LEU A 85 8.26 2.82 2.25
CA LEU A 85 8.47 3.55 1.00
C LEU A 85 9.91 3.43 0.49
N ARG A 86 10.92 3.40 1.37
CA ARG A 86 12.31 3.15 0.95
C ARG A 86 12.49 1.77 0.31
N LEU A 87 11.83 0.74 0.82
CA LEU A 87 11.86 -0.59 0.19
C LEU A 87 11.25 -0.57 -1.21
N ILE A 88 10.20 0.23 -1.40
CA ILE A 88 9.55 0.41 -2.70
C ILE A 88 10.46 1.22 -3.63
N ALA A 89 11.01 2.35 -3.16
CA ALA A 89 11.85 3.25 -3.95
C ALA A 89 13.15 2.59 -4.45
N ASP A 90 13.70 1.63 -3.72
CA ASP A 90 14.88 0.86 -4.15
C ASP A 90 14.59 -0.01 -5.39
N ARG A 91 13.30 -0.24 -5.72
CA ARG A 91 12.83 -1.17 -6.75
C ARG A 91 11.95 -0.54 -7.84
N PHE A 92 11.52 0.73 -7.67
CA PHE A 92 10.53 1.41 -8.50
C PHE A 92 10.99 2.76 -9.04
#